data_AF-A0AAU9LLH1-F1
#
_entry.id   AF-A0AAU9LLH1-F1
#
_cell.length_a   1.000
_cell.length_b   1.000
_cell.length_c   1.000
_cell.angle_alpha   90.00
_cell.angle_beta   90.00
_cell.angle_gamma   90.00
#
_symmetry.space_group_name_H-M   'P 1'
#
loop_
_entity.id
_entity.type
_entity.pdbx_description
1 polymer ?
#
loop_
_entity_poly.entity_id
_entity_poly.type
_entity_poly.pdbx_seq_one_letter_code
_entity_poly.pdbx_strand_id
1 'polypeptide(L)'
;MQYVSSSLETLNLSPNLHLSIIEIGFTVKLLQMELADRAVGFILASISVTVFTYYSFWVIVLPFVDSDHFVHSYFLPQEYAILLPVYAGVSLICFLSVFIGYVMLKSNSKKKKA
;
A
#
# COMPACT_ATOMS: atom_id res chain seq x y z
N MET A 1 -53.94 23.54 -19.24
CA MET A 1 -52.98 22.42 -19.01
C MET A 1 -52.11 22.10 -20.23
N GLN A 2 -52.56 22.37 -21.47
CA GLN A 2 -51.72 22.21 -22.67
C GLN A 2 -50.49 23.14 -22.72
N TYR A 3 -50.59 24.36 -22.18
CA TYR A 3 -49.49 25.35 -22.17
C TYR A 3 -48.30 24.96 -21.26
N VAL A 4 -48.57 24.20 -20.20
CA VAL A 4 -47.54 23.70 -19.28
C VAL A 4 -46.84 22.47 -19.87
N SER A 5 -47.59 21.58 -20.54
CA SER A 5 -47.03 20.41 -21.22
C SER A 5 -46.11 20.82 -22.38
N SER A 6 -46.50 21.84 -23.17
CA SER A 6 -45.67 22.37 -24.25
C SER A 6 -44.38 23.04 -23.77
N SER A 7 -44.42 23.68 -22.58
CA SER A 7 -43.21 24.30 -21.98
C SER A 7 -42.21 23.26 -21.45
N LEU A 8 -42.67 22.07 -21.07
CA LEU A 8 -41.80 20.96 -20.64
C LEU A 8 -41.23 20.17 -21.83
N GLU A 9 -41.92 20.14 -22.97
CA GLU A 9 -41.36 19.65 -24.24
C GLU A 9 -40.32 20.60 -24.85
N THR A 10 -40.36 21.90 -24.55
CA THR A 10 -39.29 22.84 -24.89
C THR A 10 -38.06 22.75 -23.97
N LEU A 11 -38.16 22.02 -22.85
CA LEU A 11 -37.01 21.64 -22.02
C LEU A 11 -36.46 20.25 -22.39
N ASN A 12 -36.67 19.84 -23.65
CA ASN A 12 -35.91 18.79 -24.29
C ASN A 12 -34.49 19.31 -24.52
N LEU A 13 -33.70 19.29 -23.44
CA LEU A 13 -32.29 19.70 -23.43
C LEU A 13 -31.63 19.06 -24.65
N SER A 14 -31.15 19.90 -25.58
CA SER A 14 -30.48 19.47 -26.81
C SER A 14 -29.51 18.33 -26.49
N PRO A 15 -29.42 17.26 -27.30
CA PRO A 15 -28.52 16.14 -27.04
C PRO A 15 -27.06 16.56 -26.77
N ASN A 16 -26.67 17.72 -27.29
CA ASN A 16 -25.38 18.38 -27.04
C ASN A 16 -25.20 18.81 -25.57
N LEU A 17 -26.25 19.29 -24.89
CA LEU A 17 -26.17 19.70 -23.49
C LEU A 17 -26.01 18.48 -22.58
N HIS A 18 -26.69 17.38 -22.90
CA HIS A 18 -26.55 16.12 -22.16
C HIS A 18 -25.13 15.56 -22.28
N LEU A 19 -24.54 15.63 -23.48
CA LEU A 19 -23.13 15.28 -23.72
C LEU A 19 -22.17 16.19 -22.95
N SER A 20 -22.40 17.50 -22.92
CA SER A 20 -21.58 18.45 -22.14
C SER A 20 -21.63 18.17 -20.63
N ILE A 21 -22.79 17.82 -20.09
CA ILE A 21 -22.93 17.48 -18.65
C ILE A 21 -22.14 16.20 -18.32
N ILE A 22 -22.14 15.21 -19.21
CA ILE A 22 -21.36 13.97 -19.04
C ILE A 22 -19.85 14.24 -19.13
N GLU A 23 -19.40 15.01 -20.12
CA GLU A 23 -18.00 15.43 -20.28
C GLU A 23 -17.48 16.19 -19.05
N ILE A 24 -18.27 17.12 -18.53
CA ILE A 24 -17.95 17.88 -17.32
C ILE A 24 -17.91 16.95 -16.11
N GLY A 25 -18.92 16.07 -15.95
CA GLY A 25 -18.96 15.09 -14.87
C GLY A 25 -17.77 14.14 -14.90
N PHE A 26 -17.36 13.68 -16.09
CA PHE A 26 -16.19 12.83 -16.29
C PHE A 26 -14.89 13.58 -15.97
N THR A 27 -14.73 14.81 -16.45
CA THR A 27 -13.56 15.66 -16.18
C THR A 27 -13.41 15.95 -14.69
N VAL A 28 -14.51 16.27 -14.01
CA VAL A 28 -14.51 16.47 -12.54
C VAL A 28 -14.14 15.18 -11.82
N LYS A 29 -14.67 14.02 -12.25
CA LYS A 29 -14.32 12.73 -11.66
C LYS A 29 -12.85 12.37 -11.85
N LEU A 30 -12.27 12.69 -13.01
CA LEU A 30 -10.86 12.44 -13.32
C LEU A 30 -9.94 13.33 -12.47
N LEU A 31 -10.30 14.61 -12.29
CA LEU A 31 -9.58 15.50 -11.39
C LEU A 31 -9.61 15.02 -9.93
N GLN A 32 -10.74 14.48 -9.47
CA GLN A 32 -10.85 13.91 -8.12
C GLN A 32 -9.96 12.67 -7.95
N MET A 33 -9.91 11.79 -8.96
CA MET A 33 -9.03 10.62 -8.95
C MET A 33 -7.56 11.04 -8.92
N GLU A 34 -7.16 12.04 -9.72
CA GLU A 34 -5.78 12.52 -9.73
C GLU A 34 -5.34 13.07 -8.35
N LEU A 35 -6.18 13.89 -7.71
CA LEU A 35 -5.87 14.40 -6.37
C LEU A 35 -5.83 13.28 -5.32
N ALA A 36 -6.75 12.32 -5.40
CA ALA A 36 -6.77 11.17 -4.49
C ALA A 36 -5.53 10.29 -4.64
N ASP A 37 -5.13 9.98 -5.88
CA ASP A 37 -3.95 9.16 -6.17
C ASP A 37 -2.67 9.83 -5.65
N ARG A 38 -2.55 11.16 -5.80
CA ARG A 38 -1.43 11.94 -5.28
C ARG A 38 -1.41 11.93 -3.75
N ALA A 39 -2.57 12.13 -3.10
CA ALA A 39 -2.68 12.11 -1.64
C ALA A 39 -2.32 10.73 -1.06
N VAL A 40 -2.80 9.64 -1.66
CA VAL A 40 -2.45 8.27 -1.26
C VAL A 40 -0.95 8.02 -1.41
N GLY A 41 -0.35 8.51 -2.50
CA GLY A 41 1.10 8.46 -2.70
C GLY A 41 1.88 9.16 -1.58
N PHE A 42 1.46 10.37 -1.17
CA PHE A 42 2.09 11.10 -0.07
C PHE A 42 1.92 10.39 1.28
N ILE A 43 0.74 9.82 1.56
CA ILE A 43 0.49 9.08 2.79
C ILE A 43 1.33 7.80 2.83
N LEU A 44 1.39 7.05 1.73
CA LEU A 44 2.19 5.83 1.66
C LEU A 44 3.68 6.14 1.80
N ALA A 45 4.15 7.22 1.17
CA ALA A 45 5.53 7.67 1.28
C ALA A 45 5.86 8.13 2.72
N SER A 46 4.98 8.89 3.36
CA SER A 46 5.21 9.34 4.74
C SER A 46 5.24 8.17 5.71
N ILE A 47 4.31 7.22 5.61
CA ILE A 47 4.31 5.99 6.40
C ILE A 47 5.60 5.21 6.17
N SER A 48 6.02 5.05 4.91
CA SER A 48 7.26 4.35 4.56
C SER A 48 8.48 5.01 5.20
N VAL A 49 8.61 6.34 5.10
CA VAL A 49 9.70 7.10 5.72
C VAL A 49 9.68 6.97 7.24
N THR A 50 8.52 7.06 7.87
CA THR A 50 8.37 6.91 9.32
C THR A 50 8.78 5.51 9.77
N VAL A 51 8.28 4.46 9.12
CA VAL A 51 8.61 3.07 9.44
C VAL A 51 10.09 2.79 9.18
N PHE A 52 10.62 3.22 8.04
CA PHE A 52 12.03 3.04 7.68
C PHE A 52 12.96 3.74 8.68
N THR A 53 12.65 4.97 9.06
CA THR A 53 13.43 5.75 10.02
C THR A 53 13.33 5.10 11.41
N TYR A 54 12.12 4.78 11.87
CA TYR A 54 11.91 4.09 13.15
C TYR A 54 12.71 2.79 13.22
N TYR A 55 12.64 1.97 12.17
CA TYR A 55 13.34 0.69 12.12
C TYR A 55 14.86 0.85 11.99
N SER A 56 15.34 1.81 11.19
CA SER A 56 16.78 2.09 11.03
C SER A 56 17.42 2.61 12.31
N PHE A 57 16.78 3.59 12.96
CA PHE A 57 17.22 4.09 14.26
C PHE A 57 17.13 2.99 15.33
N TRP A 58 16.11 2.14 15.28
CA TRP A 58 15.98 1.02 16.20
C TRP A 58 17.08 -0.03 16.04
N VAL A 59 17.49 -0.37 14.81
CA VAL A 59 18.60 -1.31 14.55
C VAL A 59 19.96 -0.71 14.93
N ILE A 60 20.16 0.60 14.72
CA ILE A 60 21.45 1.27 14.92
C ILE A 60 21.66 1.73 16.36
N VAL A 61 20.66 2.30 17.03
CA VAL A 61 20.82 2.88 18.38
C VAL A 61 20.88 1.80 19.47
N LEU A 62 20.19 0.69 19.25
CA LEU A 62 20.06 -0.35 20.27
C LEU A 62 21.35 -1.12 20.64
N PRO A 63 22.34 -1.36 19.75
CA PRO A 63 23.63 -1.89 20.18
C PRO A 63 24.49 -0.89 20.97
N PHE A 64 24.10 0.38 21.08
CA PHE A 64 24.86 1.42 21.80
C PHE A 64 24.16 1.94 23.07
N VAL A 65 23.00 1.39 23.47
CA VAL A 65 22.29 1.78 24.69
C VAL A 65 22.47 0.70 25.77
N ASP A 66 23.16 1.05 26.85
CA ASP A 66 23.46 0.15 27.98
C ASP A 66 22.27 0.02 28.95
N SER A 67 22.18 -1.16 29.55
CA SER A 67 21.08 -1.73 30.34
C SER A 67 20.98 -1.19 31.78
N ASP A 68 21.09 0.11 32.01
CA ASP A 68 21.04 0.62 33.38
C ASP A 68 20.22 1.93 33.50
N HIS A 69 19.20 1.89 34.36
CA HIS A 69 18.30 2.95 34.83
C HIS A 69 16.96 3.18 34.08
N PHE A 70 15.86 2.94 34.81
CA PHE A 70 14.46 3.46 34.75
C PHE A 70 13.70 3.62 33.41
N VAL A 71 14.35 3.50 32.25
CA VAL A 71 13.77 3.72 30.91
C VAL A 71 13.08 2.46 30.37
N HIS A 72 13.29 1.30 31.01
CA HIS A 72 12.71 -0.01 30.65
C HIS A 72 11.18 -0.09 30.75
N SER A 73 10.50 0.87 31.40
CA SER A 73 9.03 0.87 31.49
C SER A 73 8.35 1.61 30.33
N TYR A 74 9.10 2.37 29.52
CA TYR A 74 8.60 3.11 28.35
C TYR A 74 9.11 2.56 27.02
N PHE A 75 10.13 1.69 27.04
CA PHE A 75 10.71 1.05 25.86
C PHE A 75 10.52 -0.48 25.91
N LEU A 76 10.07 -1.06 24.79
CA LEU A 76 9.90 -2.50 24.60
C LEU A 76 11.24 -3.23 24.89
N PRO A 77 11.25 -4.39 25.58
CA PRO A 77 12.46 -5.08 26.02
C PRO A 77 13.51 -5.25 24.92
N GLN A 78 14.79 -5.09 25.26
CA GLN A 78 15.95 -5.10 24.36
C GLN A 78 16.04 -6.38 23.51
N GLU A 79 15.45 -7.48 23.96
CA GLU A 79 15.33 -8.75 23.22
C GLU A 79 14.60 -8.58 21.88
N TYR A 80 13.55 -7.74 21.82
CA TYR A 80 12.76 -7.58 20.60
C TYR A 80 13.51 -6.90 19.47
N ALA A 81 14.52 -6.09 19.79
CA ALA A 81 15.29 -5.35 18.81
C ALA A 81 16.36 -6.16 18.08
N ILE A 82 16.77 -7.28 18.67
CA ILE A 82 17.61 -8.28 18.00
C ILE A 82 16.72 -9.37 17.38
N LEU A 83 15.61 -9.73 18.05
CA LEU A 83 14.72 -10.79 17.59
C LEU A 83 14.02 -10.45 16.28
N LEU A 84 13.60 -9.20 16.05
CA LEU A 84 12.86 -8.83 14.84
C LEU A 84 13.71 -8.88 13.56
N PRO A 85 14.93 -8.28 13.49
CA PRO A 85 15.81 -8.42 12.33
C PRO A 85 16.21 -9.88 12.09
N VAL A 86 16.48 -10.64 13.16
CA VAL A 86 16.83 -12.07 13.06
C VAL A 86 15.63 -12.88 12.56
N TYR A 87 14.43 -12.67 13.08
CA TYR A 87 13.22 -13.38 12.66
C TYR A 87 12.85 -13.04 11.21
N ALA A 88 12.96 -11.78 10.81
CA ALA A 88 12.75 -11.36 9.42
C ALA A 88 13.79 -11.99 8.48
N GLY A 89 15.07 -11.98 8.86
CA GLY A 89 16.14 -12.62 8.09
C GLY A 89 15.96 -14.13 7.96
N VAL A 90 15.68 -14.82 9.06
CA VAL A 90 15.43 -16.27 9.11
C VAL A 90 14.19 -16.63 8.29
N SER A 91 13.09 -15.88 8.43
CA SER A 91 11.87 -16.08 7.65
C SER A 91 12.14 -15.94 6.14
N LEU A 92 12.88 -14.91 5.72
CA LEU A 92 13.21 -14.68 4.32
C LEU A 92 14.11 -15.79 3.76
N ILE A 93 15.15 -16.17 4.47
CA ILE A 93 16.07 -17.26 4.06
C ILE A 93 15.33 -18.59 4.00
N CYS A 94 14.47 -18.88 4.99
CA CYS A 94 13.66 -20.09 5.02
C CYS A 94 12.69 -20.11 3.83
N PHE A 95 12.00 -19.00 3.57
CA PHE A 95 11.09 -18.87 2.44
C PHE A 95 11.80 -19.07 1.10
N LEU A 96 12.96 -18.44 0.88
CA LEU A 96 13.79 -18.64 -0.31
C LEU A 96 14.22 -20.11 -0.45
N SER A 97 14.67 -20.73 0.64
CA SER A 97 15.14 -22.12 0.64
C SER A 97 14.03 -23.09 0.28
N VAL A 98 12.83 -22.91 0.84
CA VAL A 98 11.64 -23.71 0.52
C VAL A 98 11.20 -23.48 -0.93
N PHE A 99 11.20 -22.23 -1.39
CA PHE A 99 10.83 -21.90 -2.76
C PHE A 99 11.78 -22.56 -3.79
N ILE A 100 13.08 -22.46 -3.56
CA ILE A 100 14.11 -23.09 -4.40
C ILE A 100 13.95 -24.62 -4.37
N GLY A 101 13.82 -25.21 -3.18
CA GLY A 101 13.59 -26.65 -3.02
C GLY A 101 12.32 -27.12 -3.75
N TYR A 102 11.23 -26.37 -3.63
CA TYR A 102 9.97 -26.64 -4.32
C TYR A 102 10.12 -26.57 -5.85
N VAL A 103 10.80 -25.54 -6.37
CA VAL A 103 11.06 -25.40 -7.81
C VAL A 103 11.96 -26.54 -8.32
N MET A 104 12.98 -26.94 -7.57
CA MET A 104 13.85 -28.06 -7.92
C MET A 104 13.11 -29.41 -7.90
N LEU A 105 12.27 -29.66 -6.89
CA LEU A 105 11.44 -30.87 -6.80
C LEU A 105 10.43 -30.95 -7.97
N LYS A 106 9.81 -29.83 -8.33
CA LYS A 106 8.90 -29.75 -9.48
C LYS A 106 9.64 -30.01 -10.81
N SER A 107 10.86 -29.50 -10.96
CA SER A 107 11.71 -29.71 -12.13
C SER A 107 12.18 -31.17 -12.29
N ASN A 108 12.49 -31.86 -11.19
CA ASN A 108 13.03 -33.22 -11.23
C ASN A 108 11.97 -34.33 -11.46
N SER A 109 10.68 -33.99 -11.40
CA SER A 109 9.59 -34.93 -11.73
C SER A 109 9.56 -35.37 -13.20
N LYS A 110 10.30 -34.70 -14.09
CA LYS A 110 10.38 -35.05 -15.53
C LYS A 110 11.59 -35.92 -15.91
N LYS A 111 12.57 -36.14 -15.01
CA LYS A 111 13.78 -36.93 -15.30
C LYS A 111 13.73 -38.40 -14.84
N LYS A 112 12.66 -38.83 -14.17
CA LYS A 112 12.43 -40.24 -13.77
C LYS A 112 11.52 -41.01 -14.73
N LYS A 113 11.67 -40.78 -16.04
CA LYS A 113 11.20 -41.66 -17.12
C LYS A 113 12.33 -41.79 -18.13
N ALA A 114 13.35 -42.55 -17.75
CA ALA A 114 14.34 -43.15 -18.64
C ALA A 114 14.76 -44.47 -18.01
#